data_AF-A0A2D9SRV0-F1
#
_entry.id   AF-A0A2D9SRV0-F1
#
_cell.length_a   1.000
_cell.length_b   1.000
_cell.length_c   1.000
_cell.angle_alpha   90.00
_cell.angle_beta   90.00
_cell.angle_gamma   90.00
#
_symmetry.space_group_name_H-M   'P 1'
#
loop_
_entity.id
_entity.type
_entity.pdbx_description
1 polymer ?
#
loop_
_entity_poly.entity_id
_entity_poly.type
_entity_poly.pdbx_seq_one_letter_code
_entity_poly.pdbx_strand_id
1 'polypeptide(L)'
;MIKKLSTSILYQVTSLFLASLVVTVVIVSSENWMLRLHSLDTLTREIYDNQVILFNKTKDAIYERMEYYAFDSDPGKPSIWKLRGSRSPIEAVRNGSARRIEIALKPQYEKLLSNGTLNTIAIFTPEGLPLKIFVPTDMPAFT
;
A
#
# COMPACT_ATOMS: atom_id res chain seq x y z
N MET A 1 -50.47 10.78 54.67
CA MET A 1 -50.57 9.46 55.33
C MET A 1 -49.74 8.47 54.53
N ILE A 2 -48.47 8.32 54.88
CA ILE A 2 -47.51 7.48 54.15
C ILE A 2 -47.83 6.03 54.48
N LYS A 3 -48.33 5.27 53.49
CA LYS A 3 -48.56 3.83 53.63
C LYS A 3 -47.24 3.16 53.98
N LYS A 4 -47.08 2.76 55.25
CA LYS A 4 -46.06 1.80 55.69
C LYS A 4 -46.34 0.49 54.97
N LEU A 5 -45.71 0.27 53.81
CA LEU A 5 -45.63 -1.05 53.23
C LEU A 5 -44.75 -1.87 54.17
N SER A 6 -45.34 -2.83 54.89
CA SER A 6 -44.58 -3.90 55.54
C SER A 6 -44.04 -4.83 54.44
N THR A 7 -43.00 -4.39 53.73
CA THR A 7 -42.26 -5.24 52.79
C THR A 7 -41.55 -6.31 53.61
N SER A 8 -41.92 -7.58 53.41
CA SER A 8 -41.20 -8.72 53.96
C SER A 8 -39.71 -8.60 53.63
N ILE A 9 -38.84 -8.89 54.60
CA ILE A 9 -37.37 -8.84 54.50
C ILE A 9 -36.89 -9.57 53.23
N LEU A 10 -37.56 -10.67 52.87
CA LEU A 10 -37.30 -11.42 51.64
C LEU A 10 -37.41 -10.54 50.38
N TYR A 11 -38.46 -9.73 50.25
CA TYR A 11 -38.63 -8.85 49.08
C TYR A 11 -37.53 -7.79 48.99
N GLN A 12 -37.12 -7.22 50.12
CA GLN A 12 -36.04 -6.25 50.17
C GLN A 12 -34.71 -6.88 49.71
N VAL A 13 -34.38 -8.06 50.24
CA VAL A 13 -33.17 -8.79 49.86
C VAL A 13 -33.21 -9.20 48.38
N THR A 14 -34.32 -9.74 47.89
CA THR A 14 -34.44 -10.10 46.47
C THR A 14 -34.36 -8.89 45.55
N SER A 15 -34.93 -7.75 45.95
CA SER A 15 -34.88 -6.52 45.15
C SER A 15 -33.48 -5.94 45.05
N LEU A 16 -32.71 -5.99 46.15
CA LEU A 16 -31.30 -5.57 46.17
C LEU A 16 -30.42 -6.48 45.32
N PHE A 17 -30.63 -7.80 45.39
CA PHE A 17 -29.92 -8.76 44.55
C PHE A 17 -30.23 -8.57 43.06
N LEU A 18 -31.48 -8.34 42.72
CA LEU A 18 -31.89 -8.08 41.33
C LEU A 18 -31.31 -6.76 40.82
N ALA A 19 -31.31 -5.72 41.66
CA ALA A 19 -30.69 -4.44 41.35
C ALA A 19 -29.17 -4.58 41.13
N SER A 20 -28.47 -5.33 42.00
CA SER A 20 -27.02 -5.56 41.82
C SER A 20 -26.72 -6.33 40.54
N LEU A 21 -27.53 -7.35 40.21
CA LEU A 21 -27.38 -8.10 38.96
C LEU A 21 -27.54 -7.20 37.73
N VAL A 22 -28.58 -6.35 37.71
CA VAL A 22 -28.80 -5.39 36.62
C VAL A 22 -27.62 -4.43 36.49
N VAL A 23 -27.12 -3.90 37.61
CA VAL A 23 -25.95 -3.01 37.61
C VAL A 23 -24.72 -3.72 37.05
N THR A 24 -24.44 -4.95 37.47
CA THR A 24 -23.31 -5.71 36.93
C THR A 24 -23.44 -5.95 35.43
N VAL A 25 -24.62 -6.32 34.93
CA VAL A 25 -24.85 -6.53 33.49
C VAL A 25 -24.60 -5.25 32.69
N VAL A 26 -25.07 -4.09 33.20
CA VAL A 26 -24.85 -2.79 32.54
C VAL A 26 -23.36 -2.44 32.51
N ILE A 27 -22.64 -2.63 33.62
CA ILE A 27 -21.20 -2.35 33.69
C ILE A 27 -20.44 -3.22 32.68
N VAL A 28 -20.63 -4.54 32.72
CA VAL A 28 -19.92 -5.47 31.83
C VAL A 28 -20.26 -5.21 30.36
N SER A 29 -21.52 -4.89 30.05
CA SER A 29 -21.93 -4.56 28.67
C SER A 29 -21.28 -3.28 28.17
N SER A 30 -21.19 -2.26 29.03
CA SER A 30 -20.53 -0.99 28.72
C SER A 30 -19.03 -1.18 28.48
N GLU A 31 -18.36 -1.95 29.31
CA GLU A 31 -16.94 -2.28 29.14
C GLU A 31 -16.68 -3.05 27.85
N ASN A 32 -17.51 -4.06 27.56
CA ASN A 32 -17.39 -4.85 26.33
C ASN A 32 -17.57 -3.97 25.08
N TRP A 33 -18.58 -3.09 25.10
CA TRP A 33 -18.81 -2.13 24.03
C TRP A 33 -17.62 -1.18 23.83
N MET A 34 -17.08 -0.63 24.92
CA MET A 34 -15.94 0.27 24.90
C MET A 34 -14.67 -0.41 24.37
N LEU A 35 -14.38 -1.63 24.83
CA LEU A 35 -13.26 -2.44 24.35
C LEU A 35 -13.38 -2.69 22.84
N ARG A 36 -14.59 -3.04 22.37
CA ARG A 36 -14.83 -3.27 20.94
C ARG A 36 -14.57 -2.04 20.10
N LEU A 37 -14.98 -0.86 20.56
CA LEU A 37 -14.71 0.40 19.87
C LEU A 37 -13.20 0.70 19.81
N HIS A 38 -12.49 0.56 20.93
CA HIS A 38 -11.03 0.76 20.95
C HIS A 38 -10.27 -0.23 20.07
N SER A 39 -10.69 -1.50 20.05
CA SER A 39 -10.09 -2.50 19.16
C SER A 39 -10.30 -2.16 17.68
N LEU A 40 -11.51 -1.73 17.29
CA LEU A 40 -11.79 -1.35 15.90
C LEU A 40 -11.00 -0.11 15.45
N ASP A 41 -10.91 0.90 16.31
CA ASP A 41 -10.13 2.11 16.03
C ASP A 41 -8.64 1.79 15.88
N THR A 42 -8.10 0.99 16.81
CA THR A 42 -6.70 0.55 16.78
C THR A 42 -6.38 -0.27 15.54
N LEU A 43 -7.21 -1.26 15.21
CA LEU A 43 -7.03 -2.08 14.00
C LEU A 43 -7.10 -1.23 12.73
N THR A 44 -8.04 -0.28 12.66
CA THR A 44 -8.18 0.61 11.50
C THR A 44 -6.93 1.47 11.33
N ARG A 45 -6.42 2.02 12.43
CA ARG A 45 -5.20 2.82 12.44
C ARG A 45 -3.97 2.00 12.06
N GLU A 46 -3.79 0.82 12.65
CA GLU A 46 -2.68 -0.08 12.32
C GLU A 46 -2.73 -0.53 10.86
N ILE A 47 -3.91 -0.83 10.31
CA ILE A 47 -4.07 -1.16 8.89
C ILE A 47 -3.65 0.02 8.03
N TYR A 48 -4.11 1.23 8.34
CA TYR A 48 -3.76 2.44 7.59
C TYR A 48 -2.25 2.73 7.66
N ASP A 49 -1.67 2.70 8.85
CA ASP A 49 -0.24 2.93 9.06
C ASP A 49 0.60 1.88 8.32
N ASN A 50 0.20 0.61 8.37
CA ASN A 50 0.86 -0.46 7.62
C ASN A 50 0.74 -0.26 6.11
N GLN A 51 -0.41 0.16 5.59
CA GLN A 51 -0.57 0.47 4.16
C GLN A 51 0.39 1.58 3.72
N VAL A 52 0.52 2.65 4.50
CA VAL A 52 1.46 3.75 4.23
C VAL A 52 2.91 3.25 4.26
N ILE A 53 3.28 2.43 5.25
CA ILE A 53 4.62 1.85 5.36
C ILE A 53 4.93 0.94 4.16
N LEU A 54 4.00 0.04 3.80
CA LEU A 54 4.17 -0.87 2.66
C LEU A 54 4.29 -0.11 1.35
N PHE A 55 3.45 0.92 1.14
CA PHE A 55 3.54 1.78 -0.04
C PHE A 55 4.89 2.47 -0.11
N ASN A 56 5.36 3.06 0.99
CA ASN A 56 6.68 3.72 1.04
C ASN A 56 7.82 2.73 0.76
N LYS A 57 7.83 1.56 1.39
CA LYS A 57 8.84 0.51 1.12
C LYS A 57 8.84 0.09 -0.34
N THR A 58 7.66 -0.08 -0.93
CA THR A 58 7.52 -0.46 -2.34
C THR A 58 8.07 0.64 -3.25
N LYS A 59 7.70 1.89 -2.97
CA LYS A 59 8.19 3.07 -3.69
C LYS A 59 9.72 3.17 -3.60
N ASP A 60 10.29 3.01 -2.41
CA ASP A 60 11.73 3.10 -2.19
C ASP A 60 12.49 1.98 -2.91
N ALA A 61 11.97 0.74 -2.86
CA ALA A 61 12.52 -0.39 -3.61
C ALA A 61 12.45 -0.19 -5.13
N ILE A 62 11.39 0.46 -5.63
CA ILE A 62 11.29 0.83 -7.05
C ILE A 62 12.37 1.87 -7.39
N TYR A 63 12.54 2.92 -6.57
CA TYR A 63 13.56 3.93 -6.81
C TYR A 63 14.98 3.37 -6.78
N GLU A 64 15.29 2.51 -5.82
CA GLU A 64 16.59 1.85 -5.73
C GLU A 64 16.89 1.02 -6.99
N ARG A 65 15.91 0.22 -7.45
CA ARG A 65 16.05 -0.54 -8.70
C ARG A 65 16.19 0.37 -9.91
N MET A 66 15.40 1.43 -10.00
CA MET A 66 15.52 2.40 -11.09
C MET A 66 16.91 3.03 -11.09
N GLU A 67 17.44 3.42 -9.94
CA GLU A 67 18.79 3.98 -9.81
C GLU A 67 19.87 2.98 -10.22
N TYR A 68 19.75 1.73 -9.78
CA TYR A 68 20.67 0.65 -10.15
C TYR A 68 20.75 0.46 -11.67
N TYR A 69 19.62 0.41 -12.36
CA TYR A 69 19.58 0.27 -13.83
C TYR A 69 19.81 1.58 -14.58
N ALA A 70 19.98 2.70 -13.88
CA ALA A 70 20.13 4.01 -14.49
C ALA A 70 21.50 4.24 -15.13
N PHE A 71 22.49 3.49 -14.67
CA PHE A 71 23.88 3.65 -15.06
C PHE A 71 24.26 2.57 -16.06
N ASP A 72 25.11 2.98 -17.01
CA ASP A 72 25.86 2.05 -17.82
C ASP A 72 26.94 1.39 -16.93
N SER A 73 27.41 0.22 -17.30
CA SER A 73 28.56 -0.43 -16.62
C SER A 73 29.85 0.39 -16.73
N ASP A 74 29.87 1.41 -17.59
CA ASP A 74 30.99 2.34 -17.78
C ASP A 74 31.00 3.47 -16.74
N PRO A 75 32.10 3.66 -15.99
CA PRO A 75 32.22 4.75 -15.04
C PRO A 75 32.20 6.12 -15.73
N GLY A 76 31.45 7.07 -15.16
CA GLY A 76 31.44 8.48 -15.59
C GLY A 76 30.29 8.90 -16.51
N LYS A 77 29.41 7.97 -16.94
CA LYS A 77 28.20 8.34 -17.69
C LYS A 77 27.09 8.86 -16.75
N PRO A 78 26.39 9.94 -17.13
CA PRO A 78 25.26 10.41 -16.35
C PRO A 78 24.11 9.40 -16.40
N SER A 79 23.40 9.26 -15.29
CA SER A 79 22.16 8.48 -15.19
C SER A 79 21.20 8.82 -16.33
N ILE A 80 20.59 7.80 -16.94
CA ILE A 80 19.56 7.99 -17.99
C ILE A 80 18.38 8.84 -17.49
N TRP A 81 18.11 8.84 -16.18
CA TRP A 81 17.02 9.62 -15.58
C TRP A 81 17.32 11.12 -15.53
N LYS A 82 18.59 11.52 -15.63
CA LYS A 82 19.01 12.93 -15.67
C LYS A 82 18.95 13.53 -17.08
N LEU A 83 18.69 12.72 -18.10
CA LEU A 83 18.54 13.19 -19.48
C LEU A 83 17.31 14.10 -19.62
N ARG A 84 17.41 15.12 -20.49
CA ARG A 84 16.35 16.10 -20.76
C ARG A 84 15.93 16.07 -22.24
N GLY A 85 14.72 16.53 -22.52
CA GLY A 85 14.20 16.64 -23.88
C GLY A 85 13.80 15.28 -24.47
N SER A 86 13.96 15.14 -25.79
CA SER A 86 13.54 13.94 -26.53
C SER A 86 14.24 12.64 -26.11
N ARG A 87 15.39 12.72 -25.43
CA ARG A 87 16.14 11.57 -24.90
C ARG A 87 15.80 11.26 -23.44
N SER A 88 14.97 12.07 -22.79
CA SER A 88 14.55 11.84 -21.40
C SER A 88 13.55 10.70 -21.33
N PRO A 89 13.84 9.59 -20.63
CA PRO A 89 12.86 8.54 -20.40
C PRO A 89 11.63 9.05 -19.64
N ILE A 90 11.83 9.97 -18.70
CA ILE A 90 10.77 10.56 -17.88
C ILE A 90 9.81 11.36 -18.77
N GLU A 91 10.35 12.18 -19.67
CA GLU A 91 9.54 12.97 -20.60
C GLU A 91 8.85 12.07 -21.63
N ALA A 92 9.51 11.00 -22.08
CA ALA A 92 8.93 10.03 -23.00
C ALA A 92 7.72 9.30 -22.40
N VAL A 93 7.83 8.83 -21.15
CA VAL A 93 6.73 8.19 -20.41
C VAL A 93 5.61 9.18 -20.14
N ARG A 94 5.93 10.41 -19.71
CA ARG A 94 4.93 11.47 -19.46
C ARG A 94 4.10 11.82 -20.69
N ASN A 95 4.72 11.79 -21.87
CA ASN A 95 4.04 12.07 -23.13
C ASN A 95 3.22 10.88 -23.66
N GLY A 96 3.33 9.69 -23.05
CA GLY A 96 2.59 8.49 -23.47
C GLY A 96 2.93 7.97 -24.88
N SER A 97 3.99 8.48 -25.51
CA SER A 97 4.33 8.13 -26.90
C SER A 97 5.27 6.93 -26.95
N ALA A 98 4.77 5.78 -27.43
CA ALA A 98 5.56 4.56 -27.62
C ALA A 98 6.85 4.79 -28.43
N ARG A 99 6.80 5.67 -29.45
CA ARG A 99 7.97 6.03 -30.26
C ARG A 99 9.02 6.80 -29.46
N ARG A 100 8.60 7.77 -28.63
CA ARG A 100 9.54 8.52 -27.78
C ARG A 100 10.14 7.61 -26.71
N ILE A 101 9.34 6.71 -26.16
CA ILE A 101 9.77 5.69 -25.20
C ILE A 101 10.85 4.80 -25.82
N GLU A 102 10.61 4.33 -27.06
CA GLU A 102 11.60 3.56 -27.79
C GLU A 102 12.91 4.33 -27.99
N ILE A 103 12.85 5.57 -28.48
CA ILE A 103 14.05 6.38 -28.70
C ILE A 103 14.84 6.62 -27.39
N ALA A 104 14.14 6.85 -26.28
CA ALA A 104 14.77 7.19 -25.01
C ALA A 104 15.36 5.97 -24.28
N LEU A 105 14.69 4.81 -24.34
CA LEU A 105 15.06 3.65 -23.51
C LEU A 105 15.74 2.51 -24.28
N LYS A 106 15.54 2.40 -25.60
CA LYS A 106 16.15 1.33 -26.41
C LYS A 106 17.68 1.25 -26.27
N PRO A 107 18.45 2.36 -26.32
CA PRO A 107 19.90 2.29 -26.20
C PRO A 107 20.38 1.76 -24.83
N GLN A 108 19.64 2.05 -23.76
CA GLN A 108 19.97 1.54 -22.43
C GLN A 108 19.55 0.08 -22.29
N TYR A 109 18.35 -0.26 -22.77
CA TYR A 109 17.85 -1.64 -22.77
C TYR A 109 18.82 -2.60 -23.48
N GLU A 110 19.27 -2.26 -24.68
CA GLU A 110 20.17 -3.11 -25.47
C GLU A 110 21.49 -3.37 -24.74
N LYS A 111 22.01 -2.40 -23.98
CA LYS A 111 23.21 -2.56 -23.15
C LYS A 111 22.98 -3.42 -21.92
N LEU A 112 21.88 -3.19 -21.21
CA LEU A 112 21.53 -4.00 -20.03
C LEU A 112 21.24 -5.46 -20.42
N LEU A 113 20.67 -5.67 -21.62
CA LEU A 113 20.48 -6.98 -22.21
C LEU A 113 21.81 -7.64 -22.58
N SER A 114 22.71 -6.91 -23.26
CA SER A 114 24.03 -7.46 -23.65
C SER A 114 24.89 -7.83 -22.43
N ASN A 115 24.73 -7.11 -21.34
CA ASN A 115 25.46 -7.35 -20.09
C ASN A 115 24.80 -8.40 -19.19
N GLY A 116 23.71 -9.04 -19.64
CA GLY A 116 22.97 -10.03 -18.86
C GLY A 116 22.33 -9.49 -17.58
N THR A 117 22.16 -8.16 -17.50
CA THR A 117 21.71 -7.46 -16.28
C THR A 117 20.19 -7.30 -16.24
N LEU A 118 19.55 -7.16 -17.40
CA LEU A 118 18.10 -7.02 -17.52
C LEU A 118 17.59 -7.63 -18.82
N ASN A 119 16.59 -8.51 -18.73
CA ASN A 119 16.01 -9.18 -19.90
C ASN A 119 14.83 -8.41 -20.49
N THR A 120 14.00 -7.78 -19.65
CA THR A 120 12.72 -7.22 -20.08
C THR A 120 12.46 -5.86 -19.44
N ILE A 121 11.96 -4.91 -20.22
CA ILE A 121 11.42 -3.65 -19.73
C ILE A 121 9.98 -3.51 -20.23
N ALA A 122 9.03 -3.37 -19.32
CA ALA A 122 7.64 -3.09 -19.66
C ALA A 122 7.21 -1.75 -19.04
N ILE A 123 6.56 -0.92 -19.84
CA ILE A 123 6.07 0.40 -19.45
C ILE A 123 4.58 0.41 -19.67
N PHE A 124 3.84 0.80 -18.64
CA PHE A 124 2.39 0.78 -18.62
C PHE A 124 1.83 2.19 -18.48
N THR A 125 0.60 2.38 -18.96
CA THR A 125 -0.22 3.54 -18.60
C THR A 125 -0.67 3.43 -17.14
N PRO A 126 -1.16 4.53 -16.52
CA PRO A 126 -1.78 4.47 -15.20
C PRO A 126 -2.95 3.49 -15.10
N GLU A 127 -3.62 3.20 -16.21
CA GLU A 127 -4.73 2.24 -16.32
C GLU A 127 -4.26 0.79 -16.48
N GLY A 128 -2.94 0.54 -16.49
CA GLY A 128 -2.36 -0.79 -16.62
C GLY A 128 -2.23 -1.31 -18.05
N LEU A 129 -2.48 -0.47 -19.06
CA LEU A 129 -2.30 -0.85 -20.46
C LEU A 129 -0.82 -0.76 -20.87
N PRO A 130 -0.28 -1.72 -21.64
CA PRO A 130 1.12 -1.65 -22.06
C PRO A 130 1.33 -0.51 -23.09
N LEU A 131 2.20 0.44 -22.76
CA LEU A 131 2.65 1.50 -23.67
C LEU A 131 3.77 1.01 -24.60
N LYS A 132 4.75 0.30 -24.03
CA LYS A 132 5.87 -0.29 -24.77
C LYS A 132 6.49 -1.40 -23.93
N ILE A 133 6.82 -2.50 -24.58
CA ILE A 133 7.53 -3.62 -23.99
C ILE A 133 8.79 -3.86 -24.82
N PHE A 134 9.92 -4.01 -24.14
CA PHE A 134 11.19 -4.47 -24.68
C PHE A 134 11.41 -5.89 -24.14
N VAL A 135 11.47 -6.86 -25.03
CA VAL A 135 11.74 -8.27 -24.72
C VAL A 135 12.89 -8.77 -25.56
N PRO A 136 13.61 -9.81 -25.11
CA PRO A 136 14.64 -10.46 -25.89
C PRO A 136 14.05 -11.06 -27.18
N THR A 137 14.78 -11.02 -28.28
CA THR A 137 14.31 -11.51 -29.59
C THR A 137 14.03 -13.02 -29.61
N ASP A 138 14.57 -13.75 -28.64
CA ASP A 138 14.44 -15.18 -28.40
C ASP A 138 13.26 -15.56 -27.48
N MET A 139 12.56 -14.58 -26.88
CA MET A 139 11.32 -14.85 -26.14
C MET A 139 10.10 -14.85 -27.06
N PRO A 140 9.15 -15.80 -26.91
CA PRO A 140 7.89 -15.76 -27.64
C PRO A 140 7.15 -14.47 -27.31
N ALA A 141 6.63 -13.78 -28.33
CA ALA A 141 5.80 -12.60 -28.14
C ALA A 141 4.62 -12.97 -27.22
N PHE A 142 4.49 -12.28 -26.09
CA PHE A 142 3.31 -12.40 -25.23
C PHE A 142 2.11 -11.78 -25.99
N THR A 143 1.37 -12.64 -26.70
CA THR A 143 0.04 -12.34 -27.26
C THR A 143 -1.02 -12.44 -26.18
#